data_AF-U9U096-F1
#
_entry.id   AF-U9U096-F1
#
_cell.length_a   1.000
_cell.length_b   1.000
_cell.length_c   1.000
_cell.angle_alpha   90.00
_cell.angle_beta   90.00
_cell.angle_gamma   90.00
#
_symmetry.space_group_name_H-M   'P 1'
#
loop_
_entity.id
_entity.type
_entity.pdbx_description
1 polymer ?
#
loop_
_entity_poly.entity_id
_entity_poly.type
_entity_poly.pdbx_seq_one_letter_code
_entity_poly.pdbx_strand_id
1 'polypeptide(L)'
;MFEDKLLIAFTSLTEGHTVWIQNKLVVGTVSITTALTPDGVVIDEKMASAHKGYHLYIPEDKSTFYLDFDVLGSVQDLKKRGPFNNDQDSCWHYNGNSGNWDVFPCP
;
A
#
# COMPACT_ATOMS: atom_id res chain seq x y z
N MET A 1 25.08 44.60 -1.73
CA MET A 1 24.61 43.60 -2.71
C MET A 1 24.62 42.27 -1.99
N PHE A 2 23.49 41.90 -1.40
CA PHE A 2 23.31 40.61 -0.73
C PHE A 2 22.41 39.80 -1.67
N GLU A 3 22.91 38.65 -2.13
CA GLU A 3 22.16 37.72 -2.96
C GLU A 3 21.21 36.94 -2.05
N ASP A 4 19.90 37.18 -2.23
CA ASP A 4 18.86 36.31 -1.69
C ASP A 4 18.91 34.99 -2.45
N LYS A 5 19.52 33.96 -1.85
CA LYS A 5 19.32 32.57 -2.27
C LYS A 5 17.89 32.17 -1.92
N LEU A 6 16.98 32.37 -2.87
CA LEU A 6 15.67 31.72 -2.88
C LEU A 6 15.87 30.20 -3.01
N LEU A 7 15.85 29.48 -1.89
CA LEU A 7 15.73 28.03 -1.88
C LEU A 7 14.25 27.70 -2.12
N ILE A 8 13.89 27.37 -3.37
CA ILE A 8 12.59 26.75 -3.65
C ILE A 8 12.72 25.28 -3.27
N ALA A 9 12.38 24.96 -2.02
CA ALA A 9 12.11 23.59 -1.63
C ALA A 9 10.74 23.21 -2.21
N PHE A 10 10.72 22.38 -3.24
CA PHE A 10 9.50 21.69 -3.68
C PHE A 10 9.20 20.59 -2.66
N THR A 11 8.72 20.96 -1.47
CA THR A 11 8.00 20.00 -0.64
C THR A 11 6.72 19.69 -1.38
N SER A 12 6.69 18.57 -2.11
CA SER A 12 5.43 17.94 -2.50
C SER A 12 4.74 17.53 -1.20
N LEU A 13 4.01 18.47 -0.58
CA LEU A 13 2.99 18.18 0.42
C LEU A 13 1.83 17.55 -0.34
N THR A 14 2.01 16.33 -0.82
CA THR A 14 0.89 15.41 -0.94
C THR A 14 0.56 15.03 0.49
N GLU A 15 -0.28 15.84 1.13
CA GLU A 15 -0.78 15.60 2.49
C GLU A 15 -1.53 14.26 2.46
N GLY A 16 -0.99 13.28 3.17
CA GLY A 16 -1.44 11.90 3.16
C GLY A 16 -0.34 10.94 3.63
N HIS A 17 -0.69 9.67 3.77
CA HIS A 17 0.24 8.62 4.18
C HIS A 17 0.30 7.50 3.14
N THR A 18 1.37 6.72 3.23
CA THR A 18 1.65 5.62 2.33
C THR A 18 1.53 4.28 3.01
N VAL A 19 1.12 3.28 2.24
CA VAL A 19 1.19 1.88 2.63
C VAL A 19 2.27 1.22 1.79
N TRP A 20 3.39 0.87 2.41
CA TRP A 20 4.47 0.14 1.75
C TRP A 20 4.19 -1.36 1.75
N ILE A 21 4.20 -1.95 0.56
CA ILE A 21 4.05 -3.40 0.38
C ILE A 21 5.38 -4.02 -0.01
N GLN A 22 5.86 -4.92 0.83
CA GLN A 22 6.97 -5.83 0.50
C GLN A 22 6.40 -7.12 -0.08
N ASN A 23 6.44 -7.27 -1.41
CA ASN A 23 6.02 -8.51 -2.03
C ASN A 23 7.12 -9.59 -1.89
N LYS A 24 7.02 -10.47 -0.89
CA LYS A 24 7.93 -11.61 -0.69
C LYS A 24 7.34 -12.94 -1.18
N LEU A 25 6.33 -12.90 -2.06
CA LEU A 25 5.79 -14.12 -2.66
C LEU A 25 6.84 -14.83 -3.53
N VAL A 26 6.59 -16.11 -3.80
CA VAL A 26 7.40 -16.93 -4.70
C VAL A 26 7.37 -16.38 -6.13
N VAL A 27 8.51 -16.44 -6.83
CA VAL A 27 8.65 -16.03 -8.25
C VAL A 27 7.53 -16.61 -9.12
N GLY A 28 7.00 -15.80 -10.03
CA GLY A 28 5.90 -16.16 -10.91
C GLY A 28 4.51 -15.81 -10.37
N THR A 29 4.43 -15.30 -9.14
CA THR A 29 3.19 -14.75 -8.56
C THR A 29 3.14 -13.23 -8.64
N VAL A 30 1.93 -12.68 -8.60
CA VAL A 30 1.66 -11.24 -8.62
C VAL A 30 0.75 -10.92 -7.45
N SER A 31 1.17 -10.01 -6.57
CA SER A 31 0.32 -9.49 -5.49
C SER A 31 -0.53 -8.34 -6.00
N ILE A 32 -1.72 -8.19 -5.43
CA ILE A 32 -2.64 -7.08 -5.67
C ILE A 32 -3.07 -6.55 -4.30
N THR A 33 -2.92 -5.26 -4.06
CA THR A 33 -3.43 -4.63 -2.84
C THR A 33 -4.29 -3.44 -3.22
N THR A 34 -5.46 -3.36 -2.60
CA THR A 34 -6.46 -2.33 -2.83
C THR A 34 -6.76 -1.62 -1.51
N ALA A 35 -6.57 -0.31 -1.48
CA ALA A 35 -7.02 0.54 -0.38
C ALA A 35 -8.44 1.00 -0.64
N LEU A 36 -9.31 0.87 0.37
CA LEU A 36 -10.75 1.13 0.25
C LEU A 36 -11.23 2.04 1.37
N THR A 37 -12.18 2.92 1.07
CA THR A 37 -12.95 3.63 2.09
C THR A 37 -13.89 2.66 2.84
N PRO A 38 -14.48 3.06 3.99
CA PRO A 38 -15.42 2.21 4.72
C PRO A 38 -16.67 1.79 3.95
N ASP A 39 -17.10 2.61 2.98
CA ASP A 39 -18.20 2.33 2.05
C ASP A 39 -17.76 1.53 0.80
N GLY A 40 -16.49 1.12 0.71
CA GLY A 40 -15.97 0.24 -0.33
C GLY A 40 -15.52 0.95 -1.62
N VAL A 41 -15.33 2.28 -1.58
CA VAL A 41 -14.78 3.03 -2.72
C VAL A 41 -13.26 2.84 -2.76
N VAL A 42 -12.73 2.51 -3.93
CA VAL A 42 -11.28 2.37 -4.15
C VAL A 42 -10.60 3.73 -4.00
N ILE A 43 -9.61 3.77 -3.11
CA ILE A 43 -8.72 4.92 -2.90
C ILE A 43 -7.51 4.80 -3.84
N ASP A 44 -6.82 3.65 -3.80
CA ASP A 44 -5.70 3.31 -4.67
C ASP A 44 -5.61 1.79 -4.81
N GLU A 45 -5.08 1.32 -5.93
CA GLU A 45 -4.82 -0.09 -6.19
C GLU A 45 -3.48 -0.23 -6.90
N LYS A 46 -2.68 -1.20 -6.43
CA LYS A 46 -1.38 -1.49 -7.00
C LYS A 46 -1.17 -3.00 -7.06
N MET A 47 -0.45 -3.41 -8.10
CA MET A 47 -0.01 -4.78 -8.27
C MET A 47 1.47 -4.84 -8.58
N ALA A 48 2.14 -5.92 -8.20
CA ALA A 48 3.52 -6.16 -8.58
C ALA A 48 3.85 -7.64 -8.61
N SER A 49 4.74 -8.03 -9.52
CA SER A 49 5.33 -9.36 -9.52
C SER A 49 6.18 -9.59 -8.27
N ALA A 50 6.31 -10.86 -7.88
CA ALA A 50 7.14 -11.31 -6.76
C ALA A 50 8.49 -10.57 -6.65
N HIS A 51 8.86 -10.22 -5.42
CA HIS A 51 10.09 -9.49 -5.06
C HIS A 51 10.17 -8.03 -5.56
N LYS A 52 9.06 -7.47 -6.05
CA LYS A 52 8.93 -6.03 -6.34
C LYS A 52 7.95 -5.40 -5.36
N GLY A 53 8.45 -4.49 -4.52
CA GLY A 53 7.61 -3.71 -3.61
C GLY A 53 6.95 -2.52 -4.30
N TYR A 54 5.88 -2.00 -3.68
CA TYR A 54 5.12 -0.85 -4.17
C TYR A 54 4.45 -0.09 -3.03
N HIS A 55 4.17 1.19 -3.24
CA HIS A 55 3.43 2.04 -2.31
C HIS A 55 2.00 2.24 -2.81
N LEU A 56 1.02 2.13 -1.92
CA LEU A 56 -0.28 2.75 -2.10
C LEU A 56 -0.26 4.12 -1.46
N TYR A 57 -1.00 5.07 -2.02
CA TYR A 57 -1.18 6.41 -1.46
C TYR A 57 -2.58 6.56 -0.87
N ILE A 58 -2.66 7.00 0.38
CA ILE A 58 -3.91 7.30 1.08
C ILE A 58 -3.99 8.82 1.28
N PRO A 59 -4.85 9.54 0.52
CA PRO A 59 -5.01 10.98 0.66
C PRO A 59 -5.50 11.38 2.07
N GLU A 60 -5.07 12.53 2.59
CA GLU A 60 -5.44 13.01 3.94
C GLU A 60 -6.96 13.13 4.16
N ASP A 61 -7.75 13.42 3.12
CA ASP A 61 -9.20 13.50 3.22
C ASP A 61 -9.88 12.14 3.51
N LYS A 62 -9.12 11.04 3.47
CA LYS A 62 -9.55 9.70 3.87
C LYS A 62 -9.05 9.40 5.28
N SER A 63 -9.83 9.79 6.29
CA SER A 63 -9.48 9.59 7.70
C SER A 63 -9.37 8.11 8.11
N THR A 64 -10.11 7.24 7.44
CA THR A 64 -10.15 5.79 7.72
C THR A 64 -10.16 5.00 6.42
N PHE A 65 -9.44 3.89 6.38
CA PHE A 65 -9.38 3.00 5.21
C PHE A 65 -9.28 1.52 5.61
N TYR A 66 -9.55 0.65 4.66
CA TYR A 66 -9.29 -0.79 4.72
C TYR A 66 -8.25 -1.17 3.67
N LEU A 67 -7.58 -2.30 3.89
CA LEU A 67 -6.70 -2.92 2.91
C LEU A 67 -7.25 -4.30 2.56
N ASP A 68 -7.55 -4.49 1.28
CA ASP A 68 -7.84 -5.80 0.70
C ASP A 68 -6.57 -6.29 0.00
N PHE A 69 -6.09 -7.45 0.42
CA PHE A 69 -4.92 -8.12 -0.13
C PHE A 69 -5.38 -9.30 -0.97
N ASP A 70 -4.81 -9.45 -2.16
CA ASP A 70 -5.06 -10.57 -3.06
C ASP A 70 -3.77 -11.00 -3.79
N VAL A 71 -3.80 -12.19 -4.40
CA VAL A 71 -2.75 -12.75 -5.25
C VAL A 71 -3.39 -13.23 -6.54
N LEU A 72 -2.91 -12.74 -7.68
CA LEU A 72 -3.47 -13.06 -8.99
C LEU A 72 -3.52 -14.58 -9.23
N GLY A 73 -4.71 -15.10 -9.56
CA GLY A 73 -4.93 -16.52 -9.80
C GLY A 73 -4.96 -17.38 -8.53
N SER A 74 -5.04 -16.77 -7.34
CA SER A 74 -5.27 -17.47 -6.08
C SER A 74 -6.66 -18.10 -6.04
N VAL A 75 -6.75 -19.27 -5.39
CA VAL A 75 -8.03 -19.92 -5.03
C VAL A 75 -8.47 -19.61 -3.61
N GLN A 76 -7.62 -18.97 -2.81
CA GLN A 76 -8.01 -18.44 -1.50
C GLN A 76 -8.73 -17.11 -1.66
N ASP A 77 -9.65 -16.84 -0.74
CA ASP A 77 -10.29 -15.54 -0.60
C ASP A 77 -9.26 -14.43 -0.33
N LEU A 78 -9.61 -13.21 -0.76
CA LEU A 78 -8.86 -12.01 -0.40
C LEU A 78 -8.80 -11.87 1.12
N LYS A 79 -7.70 -11.28 1.60
CA LYS A 79 -7.48 -11.04 3.03
C LYS A 79 -7.74 -9.57 3.30
N LYS A 80 -8.75 -9.27 4.12
CA LYS A 80 -9.08 -7.91 4.54
C LYS A 80 -8.37 -7.54 5.84
N ARG A 81 -7.93 -6.29 5.97
CA ARG A 81 -7.39 -5.69 7.20
C ARG A 81 -7.95 -4.29 7.41
N GLY A 82 -8.00 -3.87 8.67
CA GLY A 82 -8.54 -2.58 9.09
C GLY A 82 -9.86 -2.72 9.87
N PRO A 83 -10.58 -1.61 10.10
CA PRO A 83 -10.24 -0.26 9.64
C PRO A 83 -8.92 0.26 10.23
N PHE A 84 -8.21 1.08 9.48
CA PHE A 84 -7.01 1.81 9.91
C PHE A 84 -7.26 3.31 9.91
N ASN A 85 -6.65 4.02 10.86
CA ASN A 85 -6.58 5.47 10.81
C ASN A 85 -5.49 5.89 9.81
N ASN A 86 -5.75 6.93 9.04
CA ASN A 86 -4.77 7.54 8.14
C ASN A 86 -3.94 8.61 8.88
N ASP A 87 -3.19 8.18 9.89
CA ASP A 87 -2.38 9.06 10.76
C ASP A 87 -0.87 8.79 10.68
N GLN A 88 -0.46 7.72 9.99
CA GLN A 88 0.92 7.34 9.79
C GLN A 88 1.09 6.45 8.57
N ASP A 89 2.32 6.40 8.06
CA ASP A 89 2.71 5.38 7.09
C ASP A 89 2.63 3.98 7.72
N SER A 90 2.27 2.98 6.92
CA SER A 90 2.25 1.59 7.37
C SER A 90 2.98 0.66 6.40
N CYS A 91 3.38 -0.50 6.89
CA CYS A 91 4.13 -1.48 6.11
C CYS A 91 3.56 -2.87 6.28
N TRP A 92 3.38 -3.57 5.16
CA TRP A 92 2.92 -4.95 5.10
C TRP A 92 3.81 -5.78 4.18
N HIS A 93 3.84 -7.08 4.40
CA HIS A 93 4.52 -8.00 3.49
C HIS A 93 3.70 -9.24 3.19
N TYR A 94 3.69 -9.63 1.92
CA TYR A 94 3.17 -10.93 1.48
C TYR A 94 4.19 -12.02 1.75
N ASN A 95 3.72 -13.25 1.94
CA ASN A 95 4.55 -14.46 1.94
C ASN A 95 3.75 -15.64 1.33
N GLY A 96 4.43 -16.62 0.74
CA GLY A 96 3.82 -17.79 0.11
C GLY A 96 3.69 -17.70 -1.41
N ASN A 97 2.67 -18.34 -1.97
CA ASN A 97 2.39 -18.42 -3.41
C ASN A 97 0.88 -18.39 -3.71
N SER A 98 0.46 -18.43 -4.97
CA SER A 98 -0.96 -18.34 -5.34
C SER A 98 -1.85 -19.44 -4.73
N GLY A 99 -1.30 -20.62 -4.43
CA GLY A 99 -2.04 -21.70 -3.77
C GLY A 99 -2.18 -21.52 -2.26
N ASN A 100 -1.15 -20.99 -1.60
CA ASN A 100 -1.12 -20.77 -0.15
C ASN A 100 -0.29 -19.51 0.17
N TRP A 101 -0.92 -18.47 0.73
CA TRP A 101 -0.27 -17.17 1.00
C TRP A 101 -0.91 -16.46 2.18
N ASP A 102 -0.15 -15.56 2.79
CA ASP A 102 -0.62 -14.71 3.88
C ASP A 102 0.09 -13.34 3.89
N VAL A 103 -0.42 -12.42 4.70
CA VAL A 103 0.05 -11.04 4.82
C VAL A 103 0.21 -10.63 6.28
N PHE A 104 1.35 -9.98 6.56
CA PHE A 104 1.76 -9.62 7.91
C PHE A 104 2.24 -8.16 7.94
N PRO A 105 2.11 -7.46 9.08
CA PRO A 105 2.82 -6.21 9.29
C PRO A 105 4.33 -6.41 9.15
N CYS A 106 5.04 -5.40 8.68
CA CYS A 106 6.51 -5.44 8.69
C CYS A 106 7.06 -5.47 10.13
N PRO A 107 8.22 -6.12 10.35
CA PRO A 107 8.95 -6.03 11.62
C PRO A 107 9.38 -4.61 11.98
#